data_AF-A0A968X5E0-F1
#
_entry.id   AF-A0A968X5E0-F1
#
_cell.length_a   1.000
_cell.length_b   1.000
_cell.length_c   1.000
_cell.angle_alpha   90.00
_cell.angle_beta   90.00
_cell.angle_gamma   90.00
#
_symmetry.space_group_name_H-M   'P 1'
#
loop_
_entity.id
_entity.type
_entity.pdbx_description
1 polymer ?
#
loop_
_entity_poly.entity_id
_entity_poly.type
_entity_poly.pdbx_seq_one_letter_code
_entity_poly.pdbx_strand_id
1 'polypeptide(L)'
;SQPDYLDYLPEYEIATQREALDEGWARIRITGSEFPDAFSEADPAAMRRVQSVRAQKLRFVTEAVMADAVQWCVAAVPTPAWAKKVFPSLPPKKAVAELWKHILHSVRADQRDPVAAWRAHDVRLNRVTQFMAHNQVRAVHFVDEALADAANQPPI
;
A
#
# COMPACT_ATOMS: atom_id res chain seq x y z
N SER A 1 -7.42 -28.33 5.23
CA SER A 1 -8.48 -27.37 4.83
C SER A 1 -9.30 -28.00 3.72
N GLN A 2 -10.62 -27.89 3.69
CA GLN A 2 -11.36 -28.31 2.49
C GLN A 2 -11.09 -27.28 1.38
N PRO A 3 -10.61 -27.69 0.19
CA PRO A 3 -10.17 -26.77 -0.86
C PRO A 3 -11.24 -25.78 -1.33
N ASP A 4 -12.51 -26.20 -1.29
CA ASP A 4 -13.65 -25.43 -1.80
C ASP A 4 -13.91 -24.15 -1.00
N TYR A 5 -13.53 -24.11 0.29
CA TYR A 5 -13.66 -22.89 1.09
C TYR A 5 -12.67 -21.79 0.68
N LEU A 6 -11.58 -22.13 -0.02
CA LEU A 6 -10.60 -21.13 -0.47
C LEU A 6 -11.13 -20.31 -1.66
N ASP A 7 -12.12 -20.84 -2.38
CA ASP A 7 -12.76 -20.18 -3.52
C ASP A 7 -14.06 -19.45 -3.14
N TYR A 8 -14.48 -19.61 -1.89
CA TYR A 8 -15.70 -19.02 -1.39
C TYR A 8 -15.46 -17.58 -0.94
N LEU A 9 -16.28 -16.67 -1.47
CA LEU A 9 -16.42 -15.30 -0.99
C LEU A 9 -17.92 -15.11 -0.73
N PRO A 10 -18.34 -14.76 0.50
CA PRO A 10 -19.75 -14.56 0.79
C PRO A 10 -20.37 -13.50 -0.12
N GLU A 11 -21.58 -13.78 -0.62
CA GLU A 11 -22.26 -12.88 -1.56
C GLU A 11 -22.51 -11.49 -0.97
N TYR A 12 -22.77 -11.41 0.35
CA TYR A 12 -22.94 -10.12 1.02
C TYR A 12 -21.69 -9.24 0.91
N GLU A 13 -20.47 -9.80 0.91
CA GLU A 13 -19.25 -8.99 0.73
C GLU A 13 -19.26 -8.33 -0.65
N ILE A 14 -19.68 -9.05 -1.70
CA ILE A 14 -19.76 -8.53 -3.06
C ILE A 14 -20.86 -7.48 -3.19
N ALA A 15 -22.05 -7.79 -2.66
CA ALA A 15 -23.22 -6.90 -2.69
C ALA A 15 -22.92 -5.57 -2.00
N THR A 16 -22.33 -5.60 -0.79
CA THR A 16 -21.95 -4.39 -0.06
C THR A 16 -20.92 -3.55 -0.82
N GLN A 17 -19.94 -4.18 -1.48
CA GLN A 17 -18.98 -3.42 -2.30
C GLN A 17 -19.64 -2.79 -3.52
N ARG A 18 -20.63 -3.44 -4.12
CA ARG A 18 -21.37 -2.92 -5.27
C ARG A 18 -22.24 -1.74 -4.89
N GLU A 19 -23.06 -1.89 -3.85
CA GLU A 19 -23.89 -0.82 -3.28
C GLU A 19 -23.03 0.41 -2.91
N ALA A 20 -21.90 0.19 -2.22
CA ALA A 20 -21.00 1.28 -1.85
C ALA A 20 -20.44 2.04 -3.07
N LEU A 21 -20.23 1.38 -4.21
CA LEU A 21 -19.78 2.06 -5.43
C LEU A 21 -20.93 2.75 -6.15
N ASP A 22 -22.10 2.09 -6.24
CA ASP A 22 -23.28 2.63 -6.92
C ASP A 22 -23.78 3.91 -6.21
N GLU A 23 -23.67 3.97 -4.89
CA GLU A 23 -24.00 5.16 -4.08
C GLU A 23 -22.82 6.14 -3.93
N GLY A 24 -21.65 5.85 -4.49
CA GLY A 24 -20.49 6.75 -4.49
C GLY A 24 -19.84 6.96 -3.11
N TRP A 25 -19.86 5.95 -2.24
CA TRP A 25 -19.26 6.05 -0.91
C TRP A 25 -17.75 6.29 -0.97
N ALA A 26 -17.25 7.15 -0.09
CA ALA A 26 -15.82 7.32 0.11
C ALA A 26 -15.21 6.08 0.78
N ARG A 27 -13.99 5.73 0.39
CA ARG A 27 -13.30 4.50 0.83
C ARG A 27 -12.03 4.83 1.61
N ILE A 28 -11.99 4.50 2.89
CA ILE A 28 -10.79 4.65 3.71
C ILE A 28 -10.32 3.28 4.17
N ARG A 29 -9.13 2.87 3.75
CA ARG A 29 -8.48 1.64 4.22
C ARG A 29 -7.37 1.97 5.20
N ILE A 30 -7.54 1.54 6.44
CA ILE A 30 -6.48 1.62 7.45
C ILE A 30 -5.64 0.36 7.40
N THR A 31 -4.33 0.51 7.24
CA THR A 31 -3.34 -0.57 7.28
C THR A 31 -2.51 -0.50 8.57
N GLY A 32 -1.87 -1.61 8.91
CA GLY A 32 -1.22 -1.82 10.21
C GLY A 32 -1.79 -3.05 10.88
N SER A 33 -1.42 -4.24 10.39
CA SER A 33 -1.90 -5.49 10.98
C SER A 33 -1.36 -5.65 12.40
N GLU A 34 -2.22 -6.04 13.34
CA GLU A 34 -1.81 -6.45 14.68
C GLU A 34 -0.95 -7.74 14.64
N PHE A 35 -1.21 -8.57 13.63
CA PHE A 35 -0.55 -9.85 13.41
C PHE A 35 0.05 -9.88 12.01
N PRO A 36 1.17 -9.18 11.76
CA PRO A 36 1.80 -9.13 10.43
C PRO A 36 2.27 -10.51 9.95
N ASP A 37 2.49 -11.44 10.88
CA ASP A 37 2.95 -12.81 10.63
C ASP A 37 1.84 -13.85 10.78
N ALA A 38 0.56 -13.45 10.85
CA ALA A 38 -0.55 -14.39 11.05
C ALA A 38 -0.60 -15.54 10.03
N PHE A 39 -0.01 -15.33 8.86
CA PHE A 39 0.01 -16.28 7.74
C PHE A 39 1.43 -16.73 7.36
N SER A 40 2.43 -16.58 8.23
CA SER A 40 3.82 -16.96 7.93
C SER A 40 3.99 -18.46 7.63
N GLU A 41 3.16 -19.30 8.25
CA GLU A 41 3.17 -20.76 8.09
C GLU A 41 2.08 -21.27 7.12
N ALA A 42 1.28 -20.37 6.56
CA ALA A 42 0.22 -20.76 5.63
C ALA A 42 0.81 -21.22 4.29
N ASP A 43 0.19 -22.23 3.66
CA ASP A 43 0.59 -22.69 2.32
C ASP A 43 0.53 -21.51 1.31
N PRO A 44 1.65 -21.14 0.68
CA PRO A 44 1.69 -20.06 -0.29
C PRO A 44 0.75 -20.28 -1.48
N ALA A 45 0.52 -21.52 -1.91
CA ALA A 45 -0.39 -21.83 -3.01
C ALA A 45 -1.84 -21.57 -2.62
N ALA A 46 -2.25 -22.02 -1.43
CA ALA A 46 -3.57 -21.70 -0.87
C ALA A 46 -3.78 -20.18 -0.70
N MET A 47 -2.77 -19.45 -0.19
CA MET A 47 -2.87 -18.00 -0.01
C MET A 47 -3.03 -17.28 -1.36
N ARG A 48 -2.24 -17.66 -2.37
CA ARG A 48 -2.39 -17.12 -3.73
C ARG A 48 -3.77 -17.41 -4.31
N ARG A 49 -4.33 -18.60 -4.07
CA ARG A 49 -5.68 -18.98 -4.53
C ARG A 49 -6.74 -18.06 -3.92
N VAL A 50 -6.74 -17.90 -2.59
CA VAL A 50 -7.68 -16.99 -1.89
C VAL A 50 -7.57 -15.56 -2.41
N GLN A 51 -6.34 -15.04 -2.56
CA GLN A 51 -6.11 -13.68 -3.06
C GLN A 51 -6.58 -13.52 -4.50
N SER A 52 -6.31 -14.50 -5.37
CA SER A 52 -6.73 -14.47 -6.78
C SER A 52 -8.25 -14.49 -6.92
N VAL A 53 -8.93 -15.38 -6.19
CA VAL A 53 -10.40 -15.46 -6.22
C VAL A 53 -11.02 -14.15 -5.73
N ARG A 54 -10.54 -13.60 -4.61
CA ARG A 54 -11.01 -12.29 -4.12
C ARG A 54 -10.76 -11.18 -5.14
N ALA A 55 -9.58 -11.14 -5.75
CA ALA A 55 -9.23 -10.14 -6.77
C ALA A 55 -10.13 -10.24 -8.02
N GLN A 56 -10.46 -11.46 -8.45
CA GLN A 56 -11.36 -11.67 -9.58
C GLN A 56 -12.80 -11.23 -9.24
N LYS A 57 -13.34 -11.69 -8.10
CA LYS A 57 -14.72 -11.37 -7.69
C LYS A 57 -14.93 -9.89 -7.37
N LEU A 58 -13.88 -9.21 -6.88
CA LEU A 58 -13.92 -7.78 -6.55
C LEU A 58 -13.21 -6.89 -7.59
N ARG A 59 -12.97 -7.40 -8.81
CA ARG A 59 -12.27 -6.67 -9.88
C ARG A 59 -12.89 -5.31 -10.18
N PHE A 60 -14.21 -5.22 -10.15
CA PHE A 60 -14.96 -3.98 -10.37
C PHE A 60 -14.61 -2.89 -9.34
N VAL A 61 -14.27 -3.26 -8.10
CA VAL A 61 -13.80 -2.33 -7.08
C VAL A 61 -12.42 -1.79 -7.42
N THR A 62 -11.51 -2.69 -7.83
CA THR A 62 -10.16 -2.29 -8.24
C THR A 62 -10.21 -1.37 -9.45
N GLU A 63 -11.05 -1.66 -10.45
CA GLU A 63 -11.23 -0.80 -11.63
C GLU A 63 -11.77 0.58 -11.24
N ALA A 64 -12.78 0.66 -10.38
CA ALA A 64 -13.33 1.93 -9.91
C ALA A 64 -12.29 2.77 -9.15
N VAL A 65 -11.49 2.15 -8.27
CA VAL A 65 -10.42 2.83 -7.52
C VAL A 65 -9.30 3.30 -8.43
N MET A 66 -8.85 2.47 -9.38
CA MET A 66 -7.78 2.83 -10.32
C MET A 66 -8.19 3.91 -11.33
N ALA A 67 -9.49 4.02 -11.62
CA ALA A 67 -10.04 5.07 -12.47
C ALA A 67 -10.41 6.35 -11.70
N ASP A 68 -10.10 6.44 -10.40
CA ASP A 68 -10.54 7.52 -9.50
C ASP A 68 -12.05 7.81 -9.56
N ALA A 69 -12.86 6.77 -9.85
CA ALA A 69 -14.32 6.89 -9.98
C ALA A 69 -15.01 7.13 -8.62
N VAL A 70 -14.32 6.85 -7.51
CA VAL A 70 -14.75 7.12 -6.13
C VAL A 70 -13.59 7.73 -5.34
N GLN A 71 -13.88 8.50 -4.31
CA GLN A 71 -12.83 9.01 -3.41
C GLN A 71 -12.27 7.87 -2.56
N TRP A 72 -10.94 7.74 -2.52
CA TRP A 72 -10.29 6.68 -1.77
C TRP A 72 -9.01 7.15 -1.08
N CYS A 73 -8.69 6.52 0.05
CA CYS A 73 -7.48 6.78 0.82
C CYS A 73 -6.99 5.50 1.49
N VAL A 74 -5.68 5.27 1.47
CA VAL A 74 -5.01 4.25 2.29
C VAL A 74 -4.15 4.98 3.31
N ALA A 75 -4.39 4.76 4.59
CA ALA A 75 -3.62 5.35 5.68
C ALA A 75 -3.07 4.25 6.60
N ALA A 76 -1.89 4.47 7.18
CA ALA A 76 -1.23 3.50 8.05
C ALA A 76 -1.35 3.91 9.52
N VAL A 77 -1.60 2.93 10.39
CA VAL A 77 -1.57 3.07 11.85
C VAL A 77 -0.53 2.08 12.39
N PRO A 78 0.40 2.53 13.26
CA PRO A 78 1.42 1.66 13.80
C PRO A 78 0.83 0.67 14.81
N THR A 79 1.20 -0.60 14.67
CA THR A 79 0.93 -1.63 15.67
C THR A 79 2.21 -2.01 16.41
N PRO A 80 2.14 -2.55 17.65
CA PRO A 80 3.32 -3.00 18.38
C PRO A 80 4.16 -4.01 17.60
N ALA A 81 3.52 -4.95 16.91
CA ALA A 81 4.19 -5.96 16.10
C ALA A 81 4.94 -5.33 14.92
N TRP A 82 4.29 -4.45 14.16
CA TRP A 82 4.95 -3.73 13.05
C TRP A 82 6.09 -2.84 13.56
N ALA A 83 5.84 -2.07 14.62
CA ALA A 83 6.84 -1.19 15.21
C ALA A 83 8.08 -1.95 15.70
N LYS A 84 7.91 -3.15 16.29
CA LYS A 84 9.05 -3.96 16.74
C LYS A 84 9.83 -4.61 15.61
N LYS A 85 9.23 -4.82 14.44
CA LYS A 85 9.97 -5.22 13.24
C LYS A 85 10.84 -4.08 12.70
N VAL A 86 10.32 -2.86 12.70
CA VAL A 86 11.07 -1.67 12.23
C VAL A 86 12.14 -1.25 13.24
N PHE A 87 11.82 -1.29 14.53
CA PHE A 87 12.70 -0.87 15.63
C PHE A 87 12.92 -2.01 16.64
N PRO A 88 13.70 -3.04 16.27
CA PRO A 88 13.86 -4.24 17.10
C PRO A 88 14.51 -3.95 18.46
N SER A 89 15.44 -2.99 18.51
CA SER A 89 16.18 -2.60 19.72
C SER A 89 15.38 -1.74 20.71
N LEU A 90 14.27 -1.13 20.29
CA LEU A 90 13.47 -0.26 21.16
C LEU A 90 12.46 -1.05 22.01
N PRO A 91 12.18 -0.63 23.26
CA PRO A 91 11.04 -1.15 24.01
C PRO A 91 9.72 -0.95 23.25
N PRO A 92 8.72 -1.84 23.36
CA PRO A 92 7.50 -1.81 22.54
C PRO A 92 6.79 -0.45 22.48
N LYS A 93 6.60 0.21 23.62
CA LYS A 93 5.97 1.56 23.67
C LYS A 93 6.79 2.62 22.93
N LYS A 94 8.13 2.57 23.06
CA LYS A 94 9.04 3.49 22.37
C LYS A 94 9.08 3.21 20.87
N ALA A 95 9.06 1.94 20.45
CA ALA A 95 9.01 1.55 19.05
C ALA A 95 7.74 2.09 18.36
N VAL A 96 6.57 1.96 19.00
CA VAL A 96 5.31 2.49 18.46
C VAL A 96 5.34 4.01 18.36
N ALA A 97 5.82 4.69 19.40
CA ALA A 97 5.97 6.15 19.38
C ALA A 97 6.92 6.61 18.27
N GLU A 98 8.03 5.90 18.05
CA GLU A 98 8.98 6.22 17.00
C GLU A 98 8.37 6.02 15.61
N LEU A 99 7.66 4.90 15.40
CA LEU A 99 6.96 4.66 14.15
C LEU A 99 5.87 5.71 13.87
N TRP A 100 5.15 6.17 14.90
CA TRP A 100 4.22 7.29 14.76
C TRP A 100 4.88 8.56 14.26
N LYS A 101 6.06 8.92 14.80
CA LYS A 101 6.80 10.10 14.33
C LYS A 101 7.11 9.99 12.84
N HIS A 102 7.60 8.84 12.39
CA HIS A 102 7.90 8.63 10.97
C HIS A 102 6.64 8.69 10.10
N ILE A 103 5.54 8.04 10.50
CA ILE A 103 4.27 8.09 9.76
C ILE A 103 3.78 9.54 9.64
N LEU A 104 3.65 10.25 10.77
CA LEU A 104 3.15 11.63 10.80
C LEU A 104 4.04 12.57 9.99
N HIS A 105 5.35 12.38 10.05
CA HIS A 105 6.31 13.11 9.24
C HIS A 105 6.12 12.85 7.74
N SER A 106 6.01 11.58 7.33
CA SER A 106 5.79 11.20 5.92
C SER A 106 4.49 11.76 5.36
N VAL A 107 3.42 11.80 6.17
CA VAL A 107 2.13 12.39 5.77
C VAL A 107 2.02 13.88 6.09
N ARG A 108 3.11 14.53 6.52
CA ARG A 108 3.21 15.97 6.81
C ARG A 108 2.24 16.47 7.88
N ALA A 109 1.71 15.56 8.70
CA ALA A 109 0.80 15.86 9.80
C ALA A 109 1.52 16.49 11.01
N ASP A 110 2.86 16.45 11.02
CA ASP A 110 3.73 17.12 11.99
C ASP A 110 4.01 18.60 11.66
N GLN A 111 3.55 19.10 10.50
CA GLN A 111 3.75 20.49 10.09
C GLN A 111 2.67 21.41 10.65
N ARG A 112 2.99 22.71 10.77
CA ARG A 112 2.06 23.73 11.29
C ARG A 112 0.76 23.83 10.46
N ASP A 113 0.87 23.69 9.14
CA ASP A 113 -0.27 23.65 8.22
C ASP A 113 -0.10 22.45 7.26
N PRO A 114 -0.60 21.26 7.65
CA PRO A 114 -0.50 20.07 6.83
C PRO A 114 -1.19 20.23 5.46
N VAL A 115 -2.28 21.01 5.38
CA VAL A 115 -3.02 21.22 4.13
C VAL A 115 -2.17 22.03 3.15
N ALA A 116 -1.56 23.12 3.59
CA ALA A 116 -0.64 23.88 2.76
C ALA A 116 0.57 23.04 2.34
N ALA A 117 1.10 22.21 3.24
CA ALA A 117 2.21 21.30 2.93
C ALA A 117 1.84 20.27 1.85
N TRP A 118 0.62 19.72 1.89
CA TRP A 118 0.10 18.82 0.86
C TRP A 118 -0.12 19.54 -0.47
N ARG A 119 -0.69 20.76 -0.47
CA ARG A 119 -0.83 21.56 -1.70
C ARG A 119 0.51 21.85 -2.36
N ALA A 120 1.53 22.23 -1.58
CA ALA A 120 2.87 22.45 -2.10
C ALA A 120 3.51 21.16 -2.65
N HIS A 121 3.24 20.03 -2.00
CA HIS A 121 3.67 18.72 -2.49
C HIS A 121 3.04 18.36 -3.83
N ASP A 122 1.73 18.54 -3.96
CA ASP A 122 0.97 18.28 -5.18
C ASP A 122 1.46 19.14 -6.35
N VAL A 123 1.68 20.44 -6.12
CA VAL A 123 2.29 21.34 -7.12
C VAL A 123 3.65 20.81 -7.60
N ARG A 124 4.48 20.27 -6.70
CA ARG A 124 5.78 19.69 -7.08
C ARG A 124 5.61 18.44 -7.95
N LEU A 125 4.72 17.53 -7.58
CA LEU A 125 4.47 16.30 -8.35
C LEU A 125 3.88 16.64 -9.73
N ASN A 126 2.93 17.56 -9.80
CA ASN A 126 2.34 18.00 -11.06
C ASN A 126 3.37 18.60 -12.02
N ARG A 127 4.39 19.32 -11.51
CA ARG A 127 5.50 19.79 -12.35
C ARG A 127 6.31 18.64 -12.96
N VAL A 128 6.58 17.59 -12.18
CA VAL A 128 7.30 16.39 -12.68
C VAL A 128 6.47 15.68 -13.74
N THR A 129 5.17 15.50 -13.50
CA THR A 129 4.24 14.92 -14.47
C THR A 129 4.19 15.72 -15.78
N GLN A 130 4.08 17.05 -15.67
CA GLN A 130 4.10 17.95 -16.83
C GLN A 130 5.42 17.88 -17.59
N PHE A 131 6.55 17.81 -16.88
CA PHE A 131 7.86 17.63 -17.50
C PHE A 131 7.93 16.32 -18.30
N MET A 132 7.50 15.20 -17.70
CA MET A 132 7.51 13.90 -18.38
C MET A 132 6.60 13.89 -19.62
N ALA A 133 5.39 14.46 -19.49
CA ALA A 133 4.42 14.56 -20.58
C ALA A 133 4.93 15.45 -21.72
N HIS A 134 5.46 16.64 -21.40
CA HIS A 134 5.99 17.59 -22.39
C HIS A 134 7.15 17.00 -23.19
N ASN A 135 8.06 16.29 -22.51
CA ASN A 135 9.21 15.65 -23.15
C ASN A 135 8.89 14.30 -23.79
N GLN A 136 7.63 13.84 -23.73
CA GLN A 136 7.19 12.56 -24.28
C GLN A 136 8.10 11.39 -23.86
N VAL A 137 8.50 11.38 -22.58
CA VAL A 137 9.43 10.38 -22.04
C VAL A 137 8.89 8.98 -22.32
N ARG A 138 9.63 8.19 -23.12
CA ARG A 138 9.21 6.81 -23.51
C ARG A 138 9.87 5.72 -22.68
N ALA A 139 11.01 6.02 -22.07
CA ALA A 139 11.77 5.09 -21.26
C ALA A 139 12.49 5.84 -20.14
N VAL A 140 12.65 5.18 -19.01
CA VAL A 140 13.46 5.63 -17.89
C VAL A 140 14.48 4.53 -17.62
N HIS A 141 15.76 4.86 -17.67
CA HIS A 141 16.85 3.94 -17.37
C HIS A 141 17.37 4.22 -15.96
N PHE A 142 17.15 3.29 -15.04
CA PHE A 142 17.65 3.37 -13.68
C PHE A 142 19.05 2.75 -13.65
N VAL A 143 20.05 3.55 -13.27
CA VAL A 143 21.43 3.09 -13.07
C VAL A 143 21.73 3.19 -11.59
N ASP A 144 22.14 2.07 -11.00
CA ASP A 144 22.68 2.01 -9.66
C ASP A 144 24.17 1.67 -9.79
N GLU A 145 25.02 2.63 -9.41
CA GLU A 145 26.48 2.48 -9.47
C GLU A 145 26.96 1.31 -8.59
N ALA A 146 26.27 1.01 -7.48
CA ALA A 146 26.63 -0.10 -6.60
C ALA A 146 26.31 -1.49 -7.19
N LEU A 147 25.33 -1.58 -8.10
CA LEU A 147 25.01 -2.81 -8.83
C LEU A 147 25.82 -2.96 -10.12
N ALA A 148 26.32 -1.87 -10.68
CA ALA A 148 27.18 -1.88 -11.87
C ALA A 148 28.55 -2.52 -11.59
N ASP A 149 29.11 -2.33 -10.40
CA ASP A 149 30.39 -2.94 -9.99
C ASP A 149 30.30 -4.45 -9.71
N ALA A 150 29.13 -4.94 -9.29
CA ALA A 150 28.89 -6.36 -9.01
C ALA A 150 28.85 -7.24 -10.28
N ALA A 151 28.54 -6.65 -11.44
CA ALA A 151 28.53 -7.37 -12.72
C ALA A 151 29.93 -7.64 -13.31
N ASN A 152 30.99 -7.05 -12.72
CA ASN A 152 32.38 -7.19 -13.15
C ASN A 152 33.25 -8.11 -12.27
N GLN A 153 32.66 -8.87 -11.34
CA GLN A 153 33.39 -9.86 -10.55
C GLN A 153 33.25 -11.27 -11.17
N PRO A 154 34.36 -12.01 -11.38
CA PRO A 154 34.28 -13.37 -11.90
C PRO A 154 33.56 -14.29 -10.89
N PRO A 155 32.81 -15.31 -11.37
CA PRO A 155 32.09 -16.21 -10.48
C PRO A 155 33.05 -16.98 -9.55
N ILE A 156 32.65 -17.12 -8.29
CA ILE A 156 33.31 -17.97 -7.28
C ILE A 156 33.14 -19.43 -7.66
#